data_AF-A0A3M8X2Q2-F1
#
_entry.id   AF-A0A3M8X2Q2-F1
#
_cell.length_a   1.000
_cell.length_b   1.000
_cell.length_c   1.000
_cell.angle_alpha   90.00
_cell.angle_beta   90.00
_cell.angle_gamma   90.00
#
_symmetry.space_group_name_H-M   'P 1'
#
loop_
_entity.id
_entity.type
_entity.pdbx_description
1 polymer ?
#
loop_
_entity_poly.entity_id
_entity_poly.type
_entity_poly.pdbx_seq_one_letter_code
_entity_poly.pdbx_strand_id
1 'polypeptide(L)'
;MVRGGCGIALGVFGWVVALLAGQALFNALLYPLVDAHDYQRSWGGPTLVGAWLVHAAVAVPVVVAALGVLRGTVAADRAHERLVSVGRRPAWPILLSAVVAVGSALLLNAWLHQL
;
A
#
# COMPACT_ATOMS: atom_id res chain seq x y z
N MET A 1 -10.80 14.66 -20.57
CA MET A 1 -9.55 13.89 -20.36
C MET A 1 -9.04 13.96 -18.91
N VAL A 2 -8.81 15.15 -18.33
CA VAL A 2 -8.23 15.30 -16.96
C VAL A 2 -8.99 14.54 -15.85
N ARG A 3 -10.33 14.47 -15.92
CA ARG A 3 -11.14 13.72 -14.93
C ARG A 3 -10.96 12.21 -14.98
N GLY A 4 -10.80 11.62 -16.17
CA GLY A 4 -10.50 10.19 -16.31
C GLY A 4 -9.13 9.83 -15.74
N GLY A 5 -8.15 10.74 -15.88
CA GLY A 5 -6.81 10.56 -15.31
C GLY A 5 -6.79 10.48 -13.78
N CYS A 6 -7.68 11.17 -13.08
CA CYS A 6 -7.76 11.13 -11.61
C CYS A 6 -8.17 9.75 -11.10
N GLY A 7 -9.19 9.13 -11.72
CA GLY A 7 -9.64 7.79 -11.37
C GLY A 7 -8.57 6.72 -11.68
N ILE A 8 -7.88 6.85 -12.82
CA ILE A 8 -6.76 5.96 -13.17
C ILE A 8 -5.64 6.06 -12.14
N ALA A 9 -5.24 7.28 -11.74
CA ALA A 9 -4.19 7.48 -10.75
C ALA A 9 -4.54 6.86 -9.38
N LEU A 10 -5.77 7.05 -8.90
CA LEU A 10 -6.25 6.43 -7.66
C LEU A 10 -6.32 4.90 -7.76
N GLY A 11 -6.73 4.37 -8.92
CA GLY A 11 -6.75 2.94 -9.20
C GLY A 11 -5.36 2.31 -9.22
N VAL A 12 -4.40 2.94 -9.90
CA VAL A 12 -2.98 2.50 -9.94
C VAL A 12 -2.37 2.52 -8.54
N PHE A 13 -2.61 3.58 -7.77
CA PHE A 13 -2.18 3.62 -6.37
C PHE A 13 -2.81 2.52 -5.53
N GLY A 14 -4.11 2.27 -5.71
CA GLY A 14 -4.77 1.13 -5.06
C GLY A 14 -4.09 -0.20 -5.38
N TRP A 15 -3.71 -0.42 -6.63
CA TRP A 15 -2.95 -1.61 -7.02
C TRP A 15 -1.57 -1.68 -6.35
N VAL A 16 -0.81 -0.57 -6.32
CA VAL A 16 0.49 -0.53 -5.63
C VAL A 16 0.36 -0.89 -4.16
N VAL A 17 -0.61 -0.28 -3.46
CA VAL A 17 -0.88 -0.56 -2.04
C VAL A 17 -1.28 -2.02 -1.84
N ALA A 18 -2.16 -2.57 -2.69
CA ALA A 18 -2.61 -3.94 -2.60
C ALA A 18 -1.47 -4.95 -2.83
N LEU A 19 -0.60 -4.71 -3.81
CA LEU A 19 0.54 -5.57 -4.11
C LEU A 19 1.58 -5.56 -2.99
N LEU A 20 1.89 -4.37 -2.43
CA LEU A 20 2.82 -4.26 -1.31
C LEU A 20 2.25 -4.93 -0.03
N ALA A 21 0.96 -4.76 0.23
CA ALA A 21 0.30 -5.44 1.35
C ALA A 21 0.29 -6.97 1.16
N GLY A 22 0.03 -7.44 -0.06
CA GLY A 22 0.08 -8.85 -0.43
C GLY A 22 1.48 -9.43 -0.23
N GLN A 23 2.52 -8.71 -0.67
CA GLN A 23 3.92 -9.10 -0.47
C GLN A 23 4.29 -9.15 1.02
N ALA A 24 3.88 -8.16 1.81
CA ALA A 24 4.12 -8.14 3.26
C ALA A 24 3.47 -9.34 3.95
N LEU A 25 2.23 -9.67 3.57
CA LEU A 25 1.51 -10.83 4.10
C LEU A 25 2.16 -12.15 3.67
N PHE A 26 2.57 -12.26 2.40
CA PHE A 26 3.30 -13.42 1.88
C PHE A 26 4.59 -13.64 2.68
N ASN A 27 5.39 -12.58 2.86
CA ASN A 27 6.64 -12.63 3.61
C ASN A 27 6.42 -12.99 5.08
N ALA A 28 5.36 -12.50 5.71
CA ALA A 28 5.06 -12.82 7.10
C ALA A 28 4.54 -14.25 7.28
N LEU A 29 3.59 -14.69 6.47
CA LEU A 29 2.98 -16.02 6.59
C LEU A 29 3.94 -17.13 6.16
N LEU A 30 4.73 -16.87 5.11
CA LEU A 30 5.63 -17.85 4.51
C LEU A 30 7.10 -17.59 4.85
N TYR A 31 7.40 -16.68 5.78
CA TYR A 31 8.77 -16.44 6.28
C TYR A 31 9.55 -17.74 6.52
N PRO A 32 8.97 -18.78 7.17
CA PRO A 32 9.71 -20.02 7.45
C PRO A 32 10.03 -20.85 6.21
N LEU A 33 9.37 -20.59 5.07
CA LEU A 33 9.59 -21.29 3.81
C LEU A 33 10.51 -20.49 2.88
N VAL A 34 10.45 -19.16 2.93
CA VAL A 34 11.15 -18.29 1.96
C VAL A 34 12.50 -17.83 2.49
N ASP A 35 12.64 -17.60 3.80
CA ASP A 35 13.80 -16.88 4.37
C ASP A 35 14.41 -17.53 5.62
N ALA A 36 14.19 -18.83 5.80
CA ALA A 36 14.71 -19.60 6.95
C ALA A 36 16.25 -19.76 6.98
N HIS A 37 16.98 -19.11 6.07
CA HIS A 37 18.43 -19.25 5.94
C HIS A 37 19.21 -18.21 6.75
N ASP A 38 18.59 -17.07 7.11
CA ASP A 38 19.27 -15.96 7.81
C ASP A 38 18.47 -15.41 9.03
N TYR A 39 17.55 -16.19 9.58
CA TYR A 39 16.77 -15.78 10.77
C TYR A 39 17.61 -15.56 12.03
N GLN A 40 18.88 -16.00 12.03
CA GLN A 40 19.82 -15.83 13.14
C GLN A 40 20.22 -14.36 13.34
N ARG A 41 20.20 -13.55 12.27
CA ARG A 41 20.53 -12.11 12.31
C ARG A 41 19.31 -11.21 12.17
N SER A 42 18.12 -11.79 11.99
CA SER A 42 16.88 -11.03 11.85
C SER A 42 16.28 -10.63 13.21
N TRP A 43 15.41 -9.63 13.20
CA TRP A 43 14.67 -9.24 14.40
C TRP A 43 13.79 -10.40 14.87
N GLY A 44 13.96 -10.82 16.13
CA GLY A 44 13.27 -11.98 16.72
C GLY A 44 14.07 -13.29 16.68
N GLY A 45 15.26 -13.33 16.07
CA GLY A 45 16.22 -14.45 16.21
C GLY A 45 16.68 -14.67 17.67
N PRO A 46 17.39 -15.78 17.99
CA PRO A 46 18.03 -16.76 17.11
C PRO A 46 17.14 -17.97 16.78
N THR A 47 15.83 -17.87 16.99
CA THR A 47 14.89 -18.95 16.64
C THR A 47 14.04 -18.54 15.45
N LEU A 48 13.75 -19.52 14.59
CA LEU A 48 12.88 -19.31 13.42
C LEU A 48 11.48 -18.81 13.84
N VAL A 49 10.95 -19.34 14.94
CA VAL A 49 9.63 -18.96 15.47
C VAL A 49 9.63 -17.51 15.98
N GLY A 50 10.68 -17.09 16.70
CA GLY A 50 10.78 -15.71 17.19
C GLY A 50 10.89 -14.70 16.05
N ALA A 51 11.71 -15.01 15.04
CA ALA A 51 11.82 -14.17 13.85
C ALA A 51 10.48 -14.09 13.11
N TRP A 52 9.82 -15.23 12.89
CA TRP A 52 8.49 -15.28 12.28
C TRP A 52 7.46 -14.44 13.02
N LEU A 53 7.38 -14.55 14.36
CA LEU A 53 6.43 -13.79 15.18
C LEU A 53 6.61 -12.28 15.05
N VAL A 54 7.84 -11.79 15.03
CA VAL A 54 8.12 -10.35 14.85
C VAL A 54 7.65 -9.88 13.49
N HIS A 55 7.97 -10.62 12.42
CA HIS A 55 7.55 -10.24 11.06
C HIS A 55 6.03 -10.32 10.90
N ALA A 56 5.37 -11.32 11.49
CA ALA A 56 3.92 -11.41 11.54
C ALA A 56 3.30 -10.23 12.30
N ALA A 57 3.84 -9.89 13.47
CA ALA A 57 3.37 -8.79 14.30
C ALA A 57 3.53 -7.42 13.62
N VAL A 58 4.53 -7.24 12.75
CA VAL A 58 4.72 -6.03 11.96
C VAL A 58 3.83 -6.03 10.71
N ALA A 59 3.70 -7.17 10.02
CA ALA A 59 2.91 -7.23 8.79
C ALA A 59 1.42 -7.00 9.02
N VAL A 60 0.85 -7.50 10.12
CA VAL A 60 -0.58 -7.33 10.45
C VAL A 60 -1.01 -5.85 10.49
N PRO A 61 -0.40 -4.96 11.30
CA PRO A 61 -0.78 -3.55 11.32
C PRO A 61 -0.50 -2.84 9.99
N VAL A 62 0.55 -3.23 9.25
CA VAL A 62 0.82 -2.71 7.90
C VAL A 62 -0.31 -3.06 6.94
N VAL A 63 -0.77 -4.31 6.93
CA VAL A 63 -1.90 -4.76 6.09
C VAL A 63 -3.19 -4.05 6.50
N VAL A 64 -3.46 -3.89 7.80
CA VAL A 64 -4.63 -3.15 8.29
C VAL A 64 -4.59 -1.69 7.82
N ALA A 65 -3.42 -1.03 7.90
CA ALA A 65 -3.25 0.33 7.39
C ALA A 65 -3.47 0.39 5.87
N ALA A 66 -2.94 -0.57 5.11
CA ALA A 66 -3.15 -0.68 3.67
C ALA A 66 -4.63 -0.82 3.31
N LEU A 67 -5.38 -1.66 4.01
CA LEU A 67 -6.83 -1.78 3.84
C LEU A 67 -7.56 -0.47 4.15
N GLY A 68 -7.12 0.27 5.17
CA GLY A 68 -7.61 1.61 5.48
C GLY A 68 -7.39 2.60 4.33
N VAL A 69 -6.19 2.59 3.74
CA VAL A 69 -5.85 3.41 2.56
C VAL A 69 -6.72 3.06 1.37
N LEU A 70 -6.89 1.77 1.05
CA LEU A 70 -7.77 1.30 -0.04
C LEU A 70 -9.22 1.70 0.18
N ARG A 71 -9.71 1.63 1.42
CA ARG A 71 -11.05 2.12 1.75
C ARG A 71 -11.14 3.64 1.52
N GLY A 72 -10.08 4.38 1.86
CA GLY A 72 -9.96 5.81 1.63
C GLY A 72 -10.01 6.20 0.15
N THR A 73 -9.33 5.45 -0.74
CA THR A 73 -9.37 5.72 -2.19
C THR A 73 -10.77 5.53 -2.77
N VAL A 74 -11.48 4.46 -2.37
CA VAL A 74 -12.87 4.23 -2.76
C VAL A 74 -13.81 5.32 -2.23
N ALA A 75 -13.59 5.78 -0.99
CA ALA A 75 -14.38 6.86 -0.41
C ALA A 75 -14.16 8.19 -1.16
N ALA A 76 -12.90 8.49 -1.52
CA ALA A 76 -12.55 9.67 -2.30
C ALA A 76 -13.20 9.61 -3.69
N ASP A 77 -13.12 8.47 -4.38
CA ASP A 77 -13.71 8.28 -5.70
C ASP A 77 -15.23 8.52 -5.68
N ARG A 78 -15.94 7.89 -4.73
CA ARG A 78 -17.38 8.11 -4.52
C ARG A 78 -17.73 9.56 -4.18
N ALA A 79 -16.89 10.23 -3.38
CA ALA A 79 -17.10 11.65 -3.05
C ALA A 79 -16.92 12.54 -4.29
N HIS A 80 -15.97 12.22 -5.16
CA HIS A 80 -15.77 12.90 -6.43
C HIS A 80 -16.99 12.75 -7.34
N GLU A 81 -17.46 11.51 -7.54
CA GLU A 81 -18.65 11.22 -8.36
C GLU A 81 -19.88 11.97 -7.88
N ARG A 82 -20.14 11.97 -6.56
CA ARG A 82 -21.25 12.72 -5.95
C ARG A 82 -21.17 14.22 -6.17
N LEU A 83 -19.98 14.80 -6.10
CA LEU A 83 -19.80 16.24 -6.34
C LEU A 83 -20.01 16.59 -7.81
N VAL A 84 -19.54 15.73 -8.72
CA VAL A 84 -19.72 15.92 -10.15
C VAL A 84 -21.19 15.76 -10.57
N SER A 85 -21.92 14.82 -9.96
CA SER A 85 -23.35 14.61 -10.28
C SER A 85 -24.23 15.80 -9.90
N VAL A 86 -23.86 16.58 -8.87
CA VAL A 86 -24.52 17.85 -8.51
C VAL A 86 -23.93 19.08 -9.23
N GLY A 87 -23.14 18.86 -10.29
CA GLY A 87 -22.57 19.94 -11.11
C GLY A 87 -21.35 20.64 -10.52
N ARG A 88 -20.87 20.25 -9.32
CA ARG A 88 -19.67 20.83 -8.71
C ARG A 88 -18.40 20.35 -9.41
N ARG A 89 -17.39 21.22 -9.43
CA ARG A 89 -16.08 20.94 -10.04
C ARG A 89 -14.96 21.09 -9.01
N PRO A 90 -14.84 20.17 -8.04
CA PRO A 90 -13.80 20.26 -7.03
C PRO A 90 -12.40 20.08 -7.63
N ALA A 91 -11.43 20.88 -7.17
CA ALA A 91 -10.03 20.79 -7.59
C ALA A 91 -9.20 19.79 -6.74
N TRP A 92 -9.68 19.43 -5.54
CA TRP A 92 -9.00 18.49 -4.64
C TRP A 92 -8.64 17.13 -5.26
N PRO A 93 -9.42 16.52 -6.19
CA PRO A 93 -9.07 15.23 -6.78
C PRO A 93 -7.79 15.32 -7.62
N ILE A 94 -7.56 16.46 -8.28
CA ILE A 94 -6.36 16.69 -9.08
C ILE A 94 -5.14 16.76 -8.14
N LEU A 95 -5.22 17.56 -7.08
CA LEU A 95 -4.14 17.66 -6.09
C LEU A 95 -3.86 16.32 -5.40
N LEU A 96 -4.92 15.61 -4.98
CA LEU A 96 -4.79 14.28 -4.38
C LEU A 96 -4.11 13.31 -5.36
N SER A 97 -4.56 13.27 -6.61
CA SER A 97 -3.99 12.37 -7.62
C SER A 97 -2.52 12.65 -7.91
N ALA A 98 -2.11 13.93 -7.91
CA ALA A 98 -0.71 14.33 -8.07
C ALA A 98 0.16 13.86 -6.88
N VAL A 99 -0.30 14.13 -5.65
CA VAL A 99 0.40 13.68 -4.43
C VAL A 99 0.52 12.16 -4.39
N VAL A 100 -0.55 11.46 -4.72
CA VAL A 100 -0.61 10.00 -4.75
C VAL A 100 0.32 9.42 -5.83
N ALA A 101 0.33 9.99 -7.02
CA ALA A 101 1.21 9.54 -8.11
C ALA A 101 2.69 9.70 -7.74
N VAL A 102 3.07 10.87 -7.21
CA VAL A 102 4.45 11.13 -6.76
C VAL A 102 4.82 10.20 -5.60
N GLY A 103 3.95 10.06 -4.61
CA GLY A 103 4.17 9.16 -3.47
C GLY A 103 4.34 7.70 -3.90
N SER A 104 3.52 7.23 -4.85
CA SER A 104 3.64 5.88 -5.42
C SER A 104 4.98 5.66 -6.12
N ALA A 105 5.40 6.62 -6.94
CA ALA A 105 6.67 6.54 -7.66
C ALA A 105 7.86 6.51 -6.70
N LEU A 106 7.85 7.36 -5.67
CA LEU A 106 8.89 7.40 -4.65
C LEU A 106 8.94 6.12 -3.82
N LEU A 107 7.77 5.59 -3.44
CA LEU A 107 7.66 4.35 -2.68
C LEU A 107 8.18 3.15 -3.49
N LEU A 108 7.77 3.03 -4.75
CA LEU A 108 8.27 1.99 -5.66
C LEU A 108 9.77 2.12 -5.88
N ASN A 109 10.28 3.36 -6.05
CA ASN A 109 11.71 3.61 -6.19
C ASN A 109 12.48 3.16 -4.94
N ALA A 110 12.02 3.56 -3.75
CA ALA A 110 12.64 3.15 -2.48
C ALA A 110 12.62 1.62 -2.32
N TRP A 111 11.50 0.99 -2.66
CA TRP A 111 11.35 -0.46 -2.59
C TRP A 111 12.26 -1.21 -3.58
N LEU A 112 12.37 -0.74 -4.83
CA LEU A 112 13.24 -1.34 -5.85
C LEU A 112 14.72 -1.20 -5.50
N HIS A 113 15.09 -0.07 -4.89
CA HIS A 113 16.46 0.19 -4.47
C HIS A 113 16.77 -0.30 -3.05
N GLN A 114 15.80 -0.91 -2.36
CA GLN A 114 15.93 -1.36 -0.96
C GLN A 114 16.53 -0.26 -0.06
N LEU A 115 16.08 0.99 -0.26
CA LEU A 115 16.51 2.18 0.49
C LEU A 115 15.87 2.26 1.88
#